data_AF-A0A850M8H5-F1
#
_entry.id   AF-A0A850M8H5-F1
#
_cell.length_a   1.000
_cell.length_b   1.000
_cell.length_c   1.000
_cell.angle_alpha   90.00
_cell.angle_beta   90.00
_cell.angle_gamma   90.00
#
_symmetry.space_group_name_H-M   'P 1'
#
loop_
_entity.id
_entity.type
_entity.pdbx_description
1 polymer ?
#
loop_
_entity_poly.entity_id
_entity_poly.type
_entity_poly.pdbx_seq_one_letter_code
_entity_poly.pdbx_strand_id
1 'polypeptide(L)' 'MVPREFAVRFSCPNCSNTTIWRCERCRQFSRPYKCSKCDFEGP' A
#
# COMPACT_ATOMS: atom_id res chain seq x y z
N MET A 1 20.03 -4.22 -14.12
CA MET A 1 18.78 -3.42 -14.04
C MET A 1 18.01 -3.85 -12.82
N VAL A 2 17.72 -2.93 -11.92
CA VAL A 2 17.21 -3.23 -10.57
C VAL A 2 15.68 -3.27 -10.61
N PRO A 3 15.03 -4.41 -10.32
CA PRO A 3 13.56 -4.55 -10.40
C PRO A 3 12.87 -3.93 -9.17
N ARG A 4 13.11 -2.64 -8.88
CA ARG A 4 12.64 -1.98 -7.65
C ARG A 4 11.75 -0.76 -7.85
N GLU A 5 11.42 -0.35 -9.07
CA GLU A 5 10.83 0.98 -9.30
C GLU A 5 9.30 1.02 -9.39
N PHE A 6 8.58 -0.10 -9.36
CA PHE A 6 7.11 -0.10 -9.39
C PHE A 6 6.44 -0.12 -8.01
N ALA A 7 7.14 0.32 -6.98
CA ALA A 7 6.58 0.42 -5.65
C ALA A 7 5.78 1.73 -5.54
N VAL A 8 4.46 1.63 -5.41
CA VAL A 8 3.58 2.79 -5.29
C VAL A 8 3.46 3.20 -3.83
N ARG A 9 3.60 4.51 -3.59
CA ARG A 9 3.29 5.13 -2.32
C ARG A 9 2.03 5.96 -2.50
N PHE A 10 1.06 5.76 -1.62
CA PHE A 10 -0.15 6.55 -1.59
C PHE A 10 -0.54 6.85 -0.15
N SER A 11 -1.13 8.01 0.07
CA SER A 11 -1.71 8.39 1.35
C SER A 11 -3.01 7.62 1.52
N CYS A 12 -3.24 7.06 2.71
CA CYS A 12 -4.51 6.42 3.00
C CYS A 12 -5.65 7.46 2.92
N PRO A 13 -6.71 7.24 2.11
CA PRO A 13 -7.79 8.23 1.94
C PRO A 13 -8.66 8.41 3.18
N ASN A 14 -8.58 7.49 4.15
CA ASN A 14 -9.41 7.50 5.35
C ASN A 14 -8.74 8.28 6.51
N CYS A 15 -7.43 8.12 6.69
CA CYS A 15 -6.70 8.80 7.77
C CYS A 15 -5.74 9.90 7.31
N SER A 16 -5.39 9.99 6.02
CA SER A 16 -4.41 10.91 5.40
C SER A 16 -3.05 11.07 6.11
N ASN A 17 -2.81 10.30 7.17
CA ASN A 17 -1.69 10.44 8.09
C ASN A 17 -0.76 9.22 8.05
N THR A 18 -1.06 8.25 7.18
CA THR A 18 -0.24 7.06 6.95
C THR A 18 0.04 6.95 5.47
N THR A 19 1.32 6.94 5.14
CA THR A 19 1.83 6.63 3.81
C THR A 19 1.89 5.12 3.66
N ILE A 20 1.04 4.57 2.80
CA ILE A 20 1.03 3.16 2.49
C ILE A 20 2.01 2.94 1.35
N TRP A 21 2.97 2.05 1.57
CA TRP A 21 3.88 1.58 0.53
C TRP A 21 3.43 0.19 0.07
N ARG A 22 3.13 0.04 -1.22
CA ARG A 22 2.81 -1.25 -1.84
C ARG A 22 3.83 -1.58 -2.91
N CYS A 23 4.37 -2.79 -2.84
CA CYS A 23 5.18 -3.35 -3.90
C CYS A 23 4.31 -3.76 -5.10
N GLU A 24 4.86 -3.83 -6.31
CA GLU A 24 4.12 -4.24 -7.51
C GLU A 24 3.48 -5.62 -7.35
N ARG A 25 4.22 -6.58 -6.76
CA ARG A 25 3.73 -7.93 -6.47
C ARG A 25 2.56 -7.88 -5.49
N CYS A 26 2.68 -7.05 -4.45
CA CYS A 26 1.64 -6.86 -3.43
C CYS A 26 0.34 -6.35 -4.08
N ARG A 27 0.46 -5.44 -5.05
CA ARG A 27 -0.68 -4.88 -5.80
C ARG A 27 -1.24 -5.85 -6.84
N GLN A 28 -0.38 -6.61 -7.50
CA GLN A 28 -0.75 -7.60 -8.53
C GLN A 28 -1.48 -8.80 -7.92
N PHE A 29 -1.13 -9.17 -6.68
CA PHE A 29 -1.81 -10.21 -5.90
C PHE A 29 -2.92 -9.65 -4.99
N SER A 30 -3.21 -8.35 -5.05
CA SER A 30 -4.23 -7.69 -4.20
C SER A 30 -4.12 -8.13 -2.74
N ARG A 31 -2.89 -8.14 -2.21
CA ARG A 31 -2.61 -8.66 -0.87
C ARG A 31 -3.23 -7.72 0.16
N PRO A 32 -4.16 -8.23 0.99
CA PRO A 32 -4.87 -7.41 1.94
C PRO A 32 -3.88 -6.69 2.84
N TYR A 33 -4.17 -5.43 3.10
CA TYR A 33 -3.36 -4.60 3.94
C TYR A 33 -4.18 -3.90 4.97
N LYS A 34 -3.64 -3.91 6.18
CA LYS A 34 -4.24 -3.24 7.30
C LYS A 34 -3.53 -1.93 7.58
N CYS A 35 -4.27 -0.84 7.47
CA CYS A 35 -3.86 0.48 7.96
C CYS A 35 -3.90 0.49 9.50
N SER A 36 -2.75 0.61 10.17
CA SER A 36 -2.70 0.63 11.65
C SER A 36 -3.38 1.83 12.32
N LYS A 37 -3.77 2.85 11.55
CA LYS A 37 -4.45 4.06 12.05
C LYS A 37 -5.95 4.05 11.88
N CYS A 38 -6.44 3.32 10.88
CA CYS A 38 -7.83 3.40 10.42
C CYS A 38 -8.52 2.04 10.35
N ASP A 39 -7.81 0.96 10.71
CA ASP A 39 -8.21 -0.43 10.58
C ASP A 39 -8.68 -0.80 9.16
N PHE A 40 -8.37 0.04 8.18
CA PHE A 40 -8.82 -0.13 6.80
C PHE A 40 -8.09 -1.33 6.21
N GLU A 41 -8.84 -2.38 5.92
CA GLU A 41 -8.39 -3.57 5.21
C GLU A 41 -8.73 -3.40 3.72
N GLY A 42 -7.72 -3.08 2.91
CA GLY A 42 -7.85 -2.96 1.46
C GLY A 42 -6.99 -3.99 0.72
N PRO A 43 -7.38 -4.43 -0.49
CA PRO A 43 -6.54 -5.27 -1.35
C PRO A 43 -5.28 -4.56 -1.88
#